data_AF-A0A355BEF1-F1
#
_entry.id   AF-A0A355BEF1-F1
#
_cell.length_a   1.000
_cell.length_b   1.000
_cell.length_c   1.000
_cell.angle_alpha   90.00
_cell.angle_beta   90.00
_cell.angle_gamma   90.00
#
_symmetry.space_group_name_H-M   'P 1'
#
loop_
_entity.id
_entity.type
_entity.pdbx_description
1 polymer ?
#
loop_
_entity_poly.entity_id
_entity_poly.type
_entity_poly.pdbx_seq_one_letter_code
_entity_poly.pdbx_strand_id
1 'polypeptide(L)'
;DDILLYIKNKKNQGDTNLDDTVLQEKMQQPVVQNFTANTMQPPTSINGGDEIIEMDRMRKLISGYMVASLQTSAHVQSFIEVDVTNMVKWRDKVKNAFEKREGEKLTFTPLFMEVIAKSLKDFPMMNISVDGEYIIKKKNINLGMAAALANGNLIVPVIKNADLLNLVGMAKAVNDLAHRARTGRLKPDDTQGGTYTVTNVGTFGSVFGTPIINQPQVGILALGAIRKVPAVIETPEGDFIGIRQKMFLSHSYDHRVIDGALGGNFVKRVAEYLEAWDIHREI
;
A
#
# COMPACT_ATOMS: atom_id res chain seq x y z
N ASP A 1 -39.89 -0.49 64.36
CA ASP A 1 -41.29 -0.37 63.91
C ASP A 1 -41.56 0.66 62.82
N ASP A 2 -40.56 1.19 62.10
CA ASP A 2 -40.78 2.28 61.13
C ASP A 2 -40.72 1.86 59.63
N ILE A 3 -40.26 0.64 59.34
CA ILE A 3 -40.12 0.16 57.95
C ILE A 3 -41.41 -0.51 57.43
N LEU A 4 -42.26 -1.04 58.32
CA LEU A 4 -43.53 -1.69 57.94
C LEU A 4 -44.67 -0.69 57.68
N LEU A 5 -44.56 0.55 58.16
CA LEU A 5 -45.52 1.64 57.91
C LEU A 5 -45.28 2.30 56.54
N TYR A 6 -44.03 2.39 56.10
CA TYR A 6 -43.66 2.97 54.81
C TYR A 6 -44.15 2.14 53.61
N ILE A 7 -44.18 0.80 53.74
CA ILE A 7 -44.62 -0.11 52.67
C ILE A 7 -46.15 -0.18 52.56
N LYS A 8 -46.88 0.10 53.64
CA LYS A 8 -48.36 0.11 53.65
C LYS A 8 -48.95 1.36 53.00
N ASN A 9 -48.28 2.50 53.12
CA ASN A 9 -48.78 3.78 52.59
C ASN A 9 -48.46 4.01 51.10
N LYS A 10 -47.61 3.20 50.47
CA LYS A 10 -47.27 3.34 49.04
C LYS A 10 -48.22 2.58 48.09
N LYS A 11 -49.16 1.78 48.63
CA LYS A 11 -50.07 0.95 47.83
C LYS A 11 -51.47 1.54 47.63
N ASN A 12 -51.77 2.71 48.21
CA ASN A 12 -53.05 3.39 48.07
C ASN A 12 -52.84 4.89 47.81
N GLN A 13 -52.61 5.26 46.55
CA GLN A 13 -53.07 6.54 45.99
C GLN A 13 -52.72 6.56 44.50
N GLY A 14 -53.70 6.18 43.69
CA GLY A 14 -53.74 6.52 42.27
C GLY A 14 -54.32 7.92 42.08
N ASP A 15 -53.96 8.48 40.93
CA ASP A 15 -54.54 9.61 40.19
C ASP A 15 -54.85 10.93 40.92
N THR A 16 -54.07 11.96 40.58
CA THR A 16 -54.63 13.24 40.09
C THR A 16 -53.59 14.00 39.26
N ASN A 17 -53.97 14.33 38.03
CA ASN A 17 -53.36 15.33 37.15
C ASN A 17 -53.26 16.69 37.84
N LEU A 18 -52.19 17.44 37.61
CA LEU A 18 -52.17 18.90 37.44
C LEU A 18 -50.83 19.31 36.77
N ASP A 19 -50.93 20.19 35.77
CA ASP A 19 -49.88 20.75 34.92
C ASP A 19 -48.68 21.29 35.70
N ASP A 20 -47.48 20.89 35.27
CA ASP A 20 -46.27 21.70 35.38
C ASP A 20 -45.55 21.64 34.02
N THR A 21 -45.79 22.69 33.26
CA THR A 21 -44.95 23.15 32.16
C THR A 21 -43.53 23.40 32.67
N VAL A 22 -42.57 23.24 31.75
CA VAL A 22 -41.14 23.62 31.82
C VAL A 22 -40.18 22.44 32.12
N LEU A 23 -39.27 22.23 31.17
CA LEU A 23 -38.11 21.30 31.15
C LEU A 23 -38.32 19.88 30.58
N GLN A 24 -38.65 19.82 29.29
CA GLN A 24 -38.12 18.75 28.42
C GLN A 24 -37.40 19.40 27.23
N GLU A 25 -36.09 19.64 27.37
CA GLU A 25 -35.23 19.78 26.21
C GLU A 25 -35.19 18.43 25.48
N LYS A 26 -35.91 18.37 24.35
CA LYS A 26 -35.72 17.32 23.36
C LYS A 26 -34.28 17.41 22.86
N MET A 27 -33.42 16.47 23.27
CA MET A 27 -32.22 16.14 22.51
C MET A 27 -32.65 15.64 21.13
N GLN A 28 -32.76 16.56 20.17
CA GLN A 28 -32.81 16.22 18.77
C GLN A 28 -31.45 15.60 18.41
N GLN A 29 -31.46 14.31 18.08
CA GLN A 29 -30.36 13.70 17.34
C GLN A 29 -30.15 14.52 16.06
N PRO A 30 -28.91 14.87 15.69
CA PRO A 30 -28.68 15.56 14.44
C PRO A 30 -29.12 14.62 13.32
N VAL A 31 -30.13 15.05 12.57
CA VAL A 31 -30.52 14.43 11.30
C VAL A 31 -29.29 14.51 10.41
N VAL A 32 -28.62 13.37 10.22
CA VAL A 32 -27.58 13.24 9.20
C VAL A 32 -28.31 13.37 7.86
N GLN A 33 -28.36 14.59 7.32
CA GLN A 33 -28.77 14.79 5.94
C GLN A 33 -27.78 14.01 5.08
N ASN A 34 -28.26 12.91 4.49
CA ASN A 34 -27.59 12.28 3.38
C ASN A 34 -27.52 13.32 2.26
N PHE A 35 -26.41 14.04 2.17
CA PHE A 35 -26.07 14.83 0.99
C PHE A 35 -25.77 13.85 -0.14
N THR A 36 -26.81 13.35 -0.81
CA THR A 36 -26.66 12.88 -2.19
C THR A 36 -26.44 14.12 -3.03
N ALA A 37 -25.18 14.58 -3.10
CA ALA A 37 -24.77 15.55 -4.09
C ALA A 37 -24.94 14.88 -5.46
N ASN A 38 -26.12 15.05 -6.04
CA ASN A 38 -26.38 14.71 -7.42
C ASN A 38 -25.70 15.79 -8.27
N THR A 39 -24.38 15.75 -8.35
CA THR A 39 -23.62 16.64 -9.21
C THR A 39 -23.93 16.24 -10.65
N MET A 40 -24.85 16.95 -11.30
CA MET A 40 -25.01 16.92 -12.75
C MET A 40 -23.67 17.35 -13.35
N GLN A 41 -22.83 16.38 -13.72
CA GLN A 41 -21.63 16.68 -14.49
C GLN A 41 -22.08 17.27 -15.83
N PRO A 42 -21.47 18.38 -16.29
CA PRO A 42 -21.78 18.91 -17.60
C PRO A 42 -21.53 17.80 -18.64
N PRO A 43 -22.45 17.57 -19.58
CA PRO A 43 -22.26 16.55 -20.60
C PRO A 43 -20.99 16.87 -21.39
N THR A 44 -20.14 15.87 -21.57
CA THR A 44 -18.95 16.01 -22.40
C THR A 44 -19.42 16.27 -23.84
N SER A 45 -19.08 17.44 -24.39
CA SER A 45 -19.41 17.79 -25.78
C SER A 45 -18.59 16.91 -26.73
N ILE A 46 -19.26 16.06 -27.51
CA ILE A 46 -18.65 15.16 -28.48
C ILE A 46 -18.76 15.80 -29.87
N ASN A 47 -17.64 15.99 -30.55
CA ASN A 47 -17.57 16.50 -31.92
C ASN A 47 -17.64 15.37 -32.95
N GLY A 48 -17.97 15.69 -34.21
CA GLY A 48 -18.14 14.70 -35.28
C GLY A 48 -16.89 13.90 -35.70
N GLY A 49 -15.70 14.30 -35.22
CA GLY A 49 -14.44 13.57 -35.42
C GLY A 49 -13.98 12.76 -34.21
N ASP A 50 -14.73 12.79 -33.10
CA ASP A 50 -14.34 12.14 -31.86
C ASP A 50 -14.74 10.65 -31.88
N GLU A 51 -13.86 9.79 -31.35
CA GLU A 51 -14.13 8.36 -31.21
C GLU A 51 -14.58 8.05 -29.77
N ILE A 52 -15.70 7.34 -29.64
CA ILE A 52 -16.19 6.87 -28.34
C ILE A 52 -15.79 5.40 -28.17
N ILE A 53 -14.88 5.15 -27.22
CA ILE A 53 -14.41 3.81 -26.88
C ILE A 53 -15.01 3.40 -25.54
N GLU A 54 -15.83 2.36 -25.52
CA GLU A 54 -16.38 1.82 -24.28
C GLU A 54 -15.28 1.11 -23.47
N MET A 55 -15.23 1.38 -22.16
CA MET A 55 -14.34 0.63 -21.26
C MET A 55 -14.73 -0.85 -21.20
N ASP A 56 -13.74 -1.74 -21.32
CA ASP A 56 -13.95 -3.16 -21.05
C ASP A 56 -14.38 -3.40 -19.58
N ARG A 57 -14.94 -4.59 -19.30
CA ARG A 57 -15.44 -4.94 -17.96
C ARG A 57 -14.37 -4.80 -16.88
N MET A 58 -13.13 -5.22 -17.16
CA MET A 58 -12.04 -5.19 -16.18
C MET A 58 -11.61 -3.75 -15.90
N ARG A 59 -11.54 -2.91 -16.94
CA ARG A 59 -11.24 -1.49 -16.82
C ARG A 59 -12.31 -0.74 -16.03
N LYS A 60 -13.59 -1.06 -16.22
CA LYS A 60 -14.70 -0.52 -15.40
C LYS A 60 -14.53 -0.86 -13.92
N LEU A 61 -14.19 -2.13 -13.61
CA LEU A 61 -13.96 -2.58 -12.22
C LEU A 61 -12.75 -1.89 -11.58
N ILE A 62 -11.63 -1.84 -12.29
CA ILE A 62 -10.40 -1.17 -11.81
C ILE A 62 -10.68 0.32 -11.58
N SER A 63 -11.37 0.99 -12.51
CA SER A 63 -11.71 2.41 -12.39
C SER A 63 -12.52 2.70 -11.12
N GLY A 64 -13.62 1.97 -10.90
CA GLY A 64 -14.43 2.13 -9.68
C GLY A 64 -13.65 1.84 -8.41
N TYR A 65 -12.80 0.81 -8.45
CA TYR A 65 -11.96 0.43 -7.32
C TYR A 65 -10.88 1.48 -6.96
N MET A 66 -10.24 2.10 -7.96
CA MET A 66 -9.26 3.17 -7.74
C MET A 66 -9.89 4.44 -7.18
N VAL A 67 -11.07 4.83 -7.69
CA VAL A 67 -11.84 5.97 -7.15
C VAL A 67 -12.23 5.70 -5.69
N ALA A 68 -12.74 4.50 -5.39
CA ALA A 68 -13.08 4.11 -4.03
C ALA A 68 -11.87 4.17 -3.08
N SER A 69 -10.69 3.75 -3.54
CA SER A 69 -9.46 3.84 -2.75
C SER A 69 -9.09 5.28 -2.39
N LEU A 70 -9.13 6.20 -3.36
CA LEU A 70 -8.86 7.63 -3.14
C LEU A 70 -9.88 8.28 -2.20
N GLN A 71 -11.16 7.90 -2.31
CA GLN A 71 -12.21 8.39 -1.41
C GLN A 71 -12.08 7.84 0.01
N THR A 72 -11.52 6.64 0.16
CA THR A 72 -11.41 5.94 1.45
C THR A 72 -10.15 6.35 2.20
N SER A 73 -8.99 6.37 1.54
CA SER A 73 -7.70 6.63 2.19
C SER A 73 -7.29 8.10 2.10
N ALA A 74 -6.94 8.68 3.24
CA ALA A 74 -6.28 9.99 3.30
C ALA A 74 -4.83 9.84 2.85
N HIS A 75 -4.58 9.88 1.54
CA HIS A 75 -3.25 9.63 0.97
C HIS A 75 -2.24 10.71 1.39
N VAL A 76 -1.11 10.28 1.94
CA VAL A 76 0.10 11.09 2.10
C VAL A 76 1.28 10.35 1.51
N GLN A 77 2.27 11.12 1.05
CA GLN A 77 3.37 10.64 0.25
C GLN A 77 4.71 11.07 0.87
N SER A 78 5.64 10.12 1.00
CA SER A 78 7.04 10.36 1.34
C SER A 78 7.94 9.92 0.19
N PHE A 79 9.02 10.67 -0.06
CA PHE A 79 10.01 10.36 -1.07
C PHE A 79 11.40 10.28 -0.44
N ILE A 80 12.15 9.22 -0.75
CA ILE A 80 13.54 9.08 -0.35
C ILE A 80 14.36 8.74 -1.59
N GLU A 81 15.44 9.48 -1.82
CA GLU A 81 16.47 9.07 -2.75
C GLU A 81 17.39 8.07 -2.06
N VAL A 82 17.65 6.94 -2.71
CA VAL A 82 18.46 5.84 -2.17
C VAL A 82 19.60 5.49 -3.11
N ASP A 83 20.78 5.24 -2.55
CA ASP A 83 21.93 4.75 -3.30
C ASP A 83 21.98 3.22 -3.35
N VAL A 84 21.74 2.64 -4.52
CA VAL A 84 21.72 1.18 -4.75
C VAL A 84 22.96 0.68 -5.48
N THR A 85 24.05 1.47 -5.52
CA THR A 85 25.27 1.12 -6.26
C THR A 85 25.84 -0.23 -5.87
N ASN A 86 25.91 -0.53 -4.57
CA ASN A 86 26.47 -1.81 -4.10
C ASN A 86 25.56 -2.99 -4.47
N MET A 87 24.24 -2.83 -4.32
CA MET A 87 23.26 -3.84 -4.75
C MET A 87 23.37 -4.13 -6.25
N VAL A 88 23.53 -3.09 -7.08
CA VAL A 88 23.67 -3.26 -8.54
C VAL A 88 24.97 -3.99 -8.90
N LYS A 89 26.11 -3.56 -8.34
CA LYS A 89 27.41 -4.23 -8.55
C LYS A 89 27.36 -5.69 -8.14
N TRP A 90 26.80 -5.97 -6.96
CA TRP A 90 26.65 -7.33 -6.46
C TRP A 90 25.77 -8.18 -7.38
N ARG A 91 24.58 -7.68 -7.74
CA ARG A 91 23.64 -8.40 -8.60
C ARG A 91 24.27 -8.72 -9.95
N ASP A 92 24.97 -7.76 -10.55
CA ASP A 92 25.58 -7.95 -11.87
C ASP A 92 26.71 -8.99 -11.85
N LYS A 93 27.41 -9.13 -10.72
CA LYS A 93 28.41 -10.18 -10.50
C LYS A 93 27.78 -11.58 -10.41
N VAL A 94 26.65 -11.72 -9.69
CA VAL A 94 26.11 -13.05 -9.32
C VAL A 94 24.99 -13.56 -10.23
N LYS A 95 24.27 -12.69 -10.95
CA LYS A 95 23.04 -13.03 -11.70
C LYS A 95 23.17 -14.22 -12.66
N ASN A 96 24.29 -14.34 -13.37
CA ASN A 96 24.49 -15.37 -14.38
C ASN A 96 24.72 -16.75 -13.74
N ALA A 97 25.49 -16.78 -12.65
CA ALA A 97 25.72 -18.00 -11.88
C ALA A 97 24.42 -18.45 -11.20
N PHE A 98 23.66 -17.51 -10.65
CA PHE A 98 22.34 -17.76 -10.08
C PHE A 98 21.38 -18.36 -11.12
N GLU A 99 21.27 -17.78 -12.32
CA GLU A 99 20.41 -18.30 -13.39
C GLU A 99 20.81 -19.72 -13.81
N LYS A 100 22.12 -19.98 -13.94
CA LYS A 100 22.63 -21.32 -14.27
C LYS A 100 22.31 -22.36 -13.20
N ARG A 101 22.35 -21.98 -11.92
CA ARG A 101 22.16 -22.89 -10.78
C ARG A 101 20.68 -23.13 -10.47
N GLU A 102 19.88 -22.06 -10.48
CA GLU A 102 18.49 -22.08 -10.00
C GLU A 102 17.45 -22.18 -11.13
N GLY A 103 17.86 -21.95 -12.38
CA GLY A 103 16.96 -21.87 -13.53
C GLY A 103 16.13 -20.58 -13.59
N GLU A 104 16.49 -19.57 -12.78
CA GLU A 104 15.70 -18.35 -12.60
C GLU A 104 16.53 -17.09 -12.78
N LYS A 105 15.94 -16.06 -13.40
CA LYS A 105 16.62 -14.77 -13.56
C LYS A 105 16.59 -13.99 -12.26
N LEU A 106 17.76 -13.60 -11.77
CA LEU A 106 17.88 -12.65 -10.68
C LEU A 106 17.73 -11.22 -11.20
N THR A 107 16.50 -10.69 -11.20
CA THR A 107 16.23 -9.28 -11.49
C THR A 107 16.36 -8.43 -10.20
N PHE A 108 16.15 -7.12 -10.28
CA PHE A 108 16.17 -6.27 -9.08
C PHE A 108 14.90 -6.40 -8.23
N THR A 109 13.75 -6.72 -8.83
CA THR A 109 12.47 -6.80 -8.12
C THR A 109 12.49 -7.78 -6.94
N PRO A 110 13.03 -9.02 -7.05
CA PRO A 110 13.18 -9.91 -5.91
C PRO A 110 14.01 -9.33 -4.75
N LEU A 111 15.06 -8.56 -5.05
CA LEU A 111 15.90 -7.92 -4.03
C LEU A 111 15.13 -6.86 -3.27
N PHE A 112 14.37 -6.01 -3.98
CA PHE A 112 13.51 -5.03 -3.35
C PHE A 112 12.41 -5.68 -2.52
N MET A 113 11.75 -6.73 -3.04
CA MET A 113 10.71 -7.45 -2.32
C MET A 113 11.24 -8.09 -1.03
N GLU A 114 12.43 -8.69 -1.05
CA GLU A 114 13.10 -9.24 0.13
C GLU A 114 13.34 -8.15 1.19
N VAL A 115 13.89 -7.00 0.79
CA VAL A 115 14.16 -5.89 1.73
C VAL A 115 12.86 -5.31 2.28
N ILE A 116 11.83 -5.14 1.46
CA ILE A 116 10.54 -4.60 1.90
C ILE A 116 9.84 -5.56 2.86
N ALA A 117 9.85 -6.87 2.56
CA ALA A 117 9.32 -7.89 3.46
C ALA A 117 10.04 -7.84 4.82
N LYS A 118 11.36 -7.71 4.82
CA LYS A 118 12.15 -7.53 6.05
C LYS A 118 11.77 -6.26 6.81
N SER A 119 11.67 -5.12 6.13
CA SER A 119 11.26 -3.85 6.75
C SER A 119 9.85 -3.89 7.34
N LEU A 120 8.92 -4.64 6.74
CA LEU A 120 7.57 -4.82 7.30
C LEU A 120 7.56 -5.61 8.61
N LYS A 121 8.57 -6.46 8.87
CA LYS A 121 8.75 -7.10 10.19
C LYS A 121 9.16 -6.10 11.25
N ASP A 122 10.04 -5.17 10.89
CA ASP A 122 10.50 -4.09 11.77
C ASP A 122 9.37 -3.08 12.05
N PHE A 123 8.47 -2.88 11.09
CA PHE A 123 7.36 -1.94 11.14
C PHE A 123 6.01 -2.65 10.92
N PRO A 124 5.55 -3.48 11.87
CA PRO A 124 4.36 -4.30 11.66
C PRO A 124 3.07 -3.49 11.61
N MET A 125 3.10 -2.22 12.03
CA MET A 125 1.99 -1.27 11.84
C MET A 125 1.84 -0.78 10.40
N MET A 126 2.81 -1.06 9.51
CA MET A 126 2.60 -0.89 8.07
C MET A 126 1.88 -2.06 7.40
N ASN A 127 1.77 -3.19 8.09
CA ASN A 127 1.11 -4.40 7.61
C ASN A 127 -0.29 -4.55 8.22
N ILE A 128 -1.13 -3.52 8.04
CA ILE A 128 -2.47 -3.43 8.64
C ILE A 128 -3.54 -3.14 7.57
N SER A 129 -4.80 -3.30 7.96
CA SER A 129 -5.96 -2.75 7.23
C SER A 129 -6.88 -2.02 8.19
N VAL A 130 -7.77 -1.18 7.65
CA VAL A 130 -8.79 -0.45 8.42
C VAL A 130 -10.17 -1.02 8.10
N ASP A 131 -10.96 -1.27 9.14
CA ASP A 131 -12.36 -1.70 9.03
C ASP A 131 -13.21 -0.90 10.03
N GLY A 132 -13.92 0.12 9.53
CA GLY A 132 -14.58 1.11 10.36
C GLY A 132 -13.60 1.79 11.33
N GLU A 133 -13.87 1.65 12.63
CA GLU A 133 -13.04 2.20 13.72
C GLU A 133 -11.91 1.25 14.16
N TYR A 134 -11.75 0.09 13.51
CA TYR A 134 -10.80 -0.94 13.93
C TYR A 134 -9.59 -1.02 13.00
N ILE A 135 -8.40 -1.12 13.63
CA ILE A 135 -7.16 -1.48 12.95
C ILE A 135 -6.96 -2.99 13.01
N ILE A 136 -6.93 -3.64 11.85
CA ILE A 136 -6.67 -5.08 11.72
C ILE A 136 -5.21 -5.29 11.36
N LYS A 137 -4.42 -5.69 12.36
CA LYS A 137 -3.03 -6.06 12.16
C LYS A 137 -2.90 -7.43 11.50
N LYS A 138 -2.22 -7.48 10.35
CA LYS A 138 -2.06 -8.74 9.58
C LYS A 138 -0.83 -9.49 10.08
N LYS A 139 -1.02 -10.77 10.40
CA LYS A 139 0.06 -11.67 10.85
C LYS A 139 1.02 -12.02 9.71
N ASN A 140 0.47 -12.32 8.54
CA ASN A 140 1.24 -12.72 7.37
C ASN A 140 1.66 -11.47 6.60
N ILE A 141 2.89 -11.45 6.09
CA ILE A 141 3.36 -10.41 5.18
C ILE A 141 3.17 -10.93 3.75
N ASN A 142 2.12 -10.44 3.09
CA ASN A 142 1.78 -10.84 1.73
C ASN A 142 1.98 -9.64 0.79
N LEU A 143 3.00 -9.71 -0.06
CA LEU A 143 3.37 -8.60 -0.92
C LEU A 143 2.64 -8.66 -2.26
N GLY A 144 1.79 -7.67 -2.51
CA GLY A 144 1.25 -7.41 -3.85
C GLY A 144 2.35 -6.85 -4.76
N MET A 145 2.47 -7.40 -5.97
CA MET A 145 3.39 -6.94 -7.00
C MET A 145 2.60 -6.47 -8.21
N ALA A 146 2.63 -5.17 -8.50
CA ALA A 146 1.97 -4.65 -9.70
C ALA A 146 2.64 -5.20 -10.97
N ALA A 147 1.85 -5.83 -11.84
CA ALA A 147 2.30 -6.42 -13.10
C ALA A 147 1.40 -5.98 -14.26
N ALA A 148 2.01 -5.49 -15.33
CA ALA A 148 1.30 -5.14 -16.55
C ALA A 148 0.88 -6.40 -17.32
N LEU A 149 -0.38 -6.41 -17.77
CA LEU A 149 -0.93 -7.42 -18.66
C LEU A 149 -0.66 -7.06 -20.12
N ALA A 150 -0.75 -8.05 -21.01
CA ALA A 150 -0.53 -7.85 -22.45
C ALA A 150 -1.53 -6.87 -23.10
N ASN A 151 -2.73 -6.73 -22.55
CA ASN A 151 -3.77 -5.79 -23.00
C ASN A 151 -3.61 -4.37 -22.42
N GLY A 152 -2.49 -4.08 -21.75
CA GLY A 152 -2.21 -2.78 -21.14
C GLY A 152 -2.93 -2.51 -19.82
N ASN A 153 -3.80 -3.40 -19.35
CA ASN A 153 -4.37 -3.30 -18.00
C ASN A 153 -3.35 -3.76 -16.95
N LEU A 154 -3.61 -3.42 -15.68
CA LEU A 154 -2.73 -3.74 -14.55
C LEU A 154 -3.40 -4.77 -13.64
N ILE A 155 -2.63 -5.72 -13.13
CA ILE A 155 -3.06 -6.67 -12.10
C ILE A 155 -2.01 -6.73 -10.98
N VAL A 156 -2.44 -7.09 -9.77
CA VAL A 156 -1.55 -7.16 -8.61
C VAL A 156 -1.56 -8.59 -8.04
N PRO A 157 -0.76 -9.51 -8.59
CA PRO A 157 -0.49 -10.80 -7.96
C PRO A 157 0.19 -10.64 -6.59
N VAL A 158 0.02 -11.63 -5.72
CA VAL A 158 0.42 -11.59 -4.31
C VAL A 158 1.41 -12.71 -4.01
N ILE A 159 2.58 -12.32 -3.52
CA ILE A 159 3.58 -13.22 -2.95
C ILE A 159 3.21 -13.45 -1.48
N LYS A 160 2.73 -14.65 -1.18
CA LYS A 160 2.26 -15.02 0.17
C LYS A 160 3.44 -15.31 1.11
N ASN A 161 3.34 -14.86 2.36
CA ASN A 161 4.35 -15.05 3.41
C ASN A 161 5.77 -14.69 2.94
N ALA A 162 5.90 -13.52 2.30
CA ALA A 162 7.12 -13.06 1.65
C ALA A 162 8.30 -12.97 2.63
N ASP A 163 8.02 -12.76 3.92
CA ASP A 163 9.02 -12.69 4.99
C ASP A 163 9.64 -14.04 5.38
N LEU A 164 9.02 -15.15 4.94
CA LEU A 164 9.53 -16.51 5.15
C LEU A 164 10.36 -17.01 3.95
N LEU A 165 10.37 -16.28 2.84
CA LEU A 165 11.10 -16.66 1.64
C LEU A 165 12.56 -16.21 1.74
N ASN A 166 13.48 -17.11 1.39
CA ASN A 166 14.84 -16.71 1.04
C ASN A 166 14.86 -16.09 -0.38
N LEU A 167 16.03 -15.57 -0.78
CA LEU A 167 16.15 -14.90 -2.07
C LEU A 167 15.81 -15.81 -3.28
N VAL A 168 16.15 -17.11 -3.21
CA VAL A 168 15.82 -18.08 -4.27
C VAL A 168 14.30 -18.23 -4.40
N GLY A 169 13.61 -18.43 -3.27
CA GLY A 169 12.15 -18.54 -3.21
C GLY A 169 11.46 -17.25 -3.67
N MET A 170 11.98 -16.10 -3.27
CA MET A 170 11.48 -14.79 -3.70
C MET A 170 11.63 -14.60 -5.22
N ALA A 171 12.78 -14.95 -5.78
CA ALA A 171 13.02 -14.85 -7.23
C ALA A 171 12.07 -15.75 -8.03
N LYS A 172 11.90 -17.01 -7.59
CA LYS A 172 10.94 -17.96 -8.19
C LYS A 172 9.52 -17.41 -8.15
N ALA A 173 9.06 -16.95 -6.98
CA ALA A 173 7.69 -16.43 -6.81
C ALA A 173 7.43 -15.19 -7.67
N VAL A 174 8.36 -14.24 -7.70
CA VAL A 174 8.26 -13.03 -8.54
C VAL A 174 8.21 -13.39 -10.02
N ASN A 175 9.12 -14.25 -10.49
CA ASN A 175 9.23 -14.59 -11.90
C ASN A 175 8.02 -15.40 -12.39
N ASP A 176 7.56 -16.37 -11.59
CA ASP A 176 6.35 -17.16 -11.88
C ASP A 176 5.11 -16.26 -11.99
N LEU A 177 4.85 -15.43 -10.97
CA LEU A 177 3.69 -14.54 -10.97
C LEU A 177 3.75 -13.52 -12.12
N ALA A 178 4.92 -12.97 -12.42
CA ALA A 178 5.09 -12.07 -13.56
C ALA A 178 4.85 -12.78 -14.90
N HIS A 179 5.32 -14.02 -15.06
CA HIS A 179 5.06 -14.82 -16.25
C HIS A 179 3.57 -15.15 -16.41
N ARG A 180 2.92 -15.59 -15.33
CA ARG A 180 1.49 -15.91 -15.32
C ARG A 180 0.61 -14.69 -15.53
N ALA A 181 1.02 -13.52 -15.05
CA ALA A 181 0.36 -12.25 -15.36
C ALA A 181 0.41 -11.97 -16.87
N ARG A 182 1.60 -11.96 -17.47
CA ARG A 182 1.77 -11.68 -18.92
C ARG A 182 1.06 -12.68 -19.83
N THR A 183 1.00 -13.96 -19.41
CA THR A 183 0.37 -15.03 -20.19
C THR A 183 -1.12 -15.24 -19.88
N GLY A 184 -1.71 -14.43 -18.99
CA GLY A 184 -3.12 -14.55 -18.62
C GLY A 184 -3.46 -15.84 -17.86
N ARG A 185 -2.50 -16.39 -17.11
CA ARG A 185 -2.60 -17.66 -16.36
C ARG A 185 -2.63 -17.47 -14.84
N LEU A 186 -2.96 -16.27 -14.37
CA LEU A 186 -3.18 -16.05 -12.94
C LEU A 186 -4.48 -16.75 -12.52
N LYS A 187 -4.43 -17.42 -11.36
CA LYS A 187 -5.61 -17.96 -10.70
C LYS A 187 -6.24 -16.88 -9.83
N PRO A 188 -7.54 -16.99 -9.51
CA PRO A 188 -8.21 -16.01 -8.65
C PRO A 188 -7.57 -15.83 -7.26
N ASP A 189 -6.95 -16.89 -6.72
CA ASP A 189 -6.26 -16.85 -5.43
C ASP A 189 -4.91 -16.12 -5.47
N ASP A 190 -4.29 -16.00 -6.66
CA ASP A 190 -3.01 -15.31 -6.81
C ASP A 190 -3.14 -13.79 -6.61
N THR A 191 -4.34 -13.22 -6.68
CA THR A 191 -4.56 -11.77 -6.54
C THR A 191 -5.24 -11.40 -5.23
N GLN A 192 -5.33 -12.34 -4.28
CA GLN A 192 -6.04 -12.15 -3.02
C GLN A 192 -5.11 -12.14 -1.82
N GLY A 193 -5.56 -11.50 -0.73
CA GLY A 193 -4.88 -11.54 0.56
C GLY A 193 -3.60 -10.72 0.65
N GLY A 194 -3.33 -9.82 -0.30
CA GLY A 194 -2.21 -8.88 -0.22
C GLY A 194 -2.38 -7.93 0.98
N THR A 195 -1.29 -7.67 1.69
CA THR A 195 -1.27 -6.83 2.90
C THR A 195 -0.44 -5.56 2.72
N TYR A 196 0.46 -5.55 1.74
CA TYR A 196 1.22 -4.38 1.32
C TYR A 196 1.53 -4.48 -0.18
N THR A 197 1.55 -3.38 -0.92
CA THR A 197 1.79 -3.41 -2.38
C THR A 197 3.09 -2.74 -2.77
N VAL A 198 3.79 -3.31 -3.74
CA VAL A 198 4.97 -2.75 -4.37
C VAL A 198 4.69 -2.61 -5.86
N THR A 199 5.01 -1.45 -6.42
CA THR A 199 4.90 -1.17 -7.84
C THR A 199 6.24 -0.70 -8.39
N ASN A 200 6.65 -1.21 -9.54
CA ASN A 200 7.92 -0.83 -10.16
C ASN A 200 7.65 0.01 -11.40
N VAL A 201 7.68 1.33 -11.24
CA VAL A 201 7.51 2.28 -12.36
C VAL A 201 8.83 2.55 -13.09
N GLY A 202 9.96 2.18 -12.47
CA GLY A 202 11.29 2.30 -13.05
C GLY A 202 11.50 1.48 -14.32
N THR A 203 10.72 0.39 -14.51
CA THR A 203 10.75 -0.38 -15.77
C THR A 203 10.28 0.42 -16.98
N PHE A 204 9.51 1.49 -16.76
CA PHE A 204 9.05 2.42 -17.80
C PHE A 204 9.95 3.66 -17.91
N GLY A 205 11.07 3.70 -17.18
CA GLY A 205 11.95 4.87 -17.11
C GLY A 205 11.47 5.99 -16.17
N SER A 206 10.35 5.80 -15.46
CA SER A 206 9.85 6.80 -14.52
C SER A 206 10.78 6.95 -13.31
N VAL A 207 11.09 8.18 -12.95
CA VAL A 207 12.01 8.50 -11.84
C VAL A 207 11.33 8.34 -10.49
N PHE A 208 10.05 8.73 -10.38
CA PHE A 208 9.21 8.58 -9.19
C PHE A 208 7.73 8.46 -9.62
N GLY A 209 6.85 8.12 -8.69
CA GLY A 209 5.42 8.08 -8.94
C GLY A 209 4.62 8.23 -7.65
N THR A 210 3.36 8.65 -7.77
CA THR A 210 2.41 8.76 -6.65
C THR A 210 1.36 7.65 -6.74
N PRO A 211 1.72 6.41 -6.37
CA PRO A 211 0.82 5.29 -6.54
C PRO A 211 -0.43 5.41 -5.65
N ILE A 212 -1.56 4.94 -6.15
CA ILE A 212 -2.80 4.84 -5.37
C ILE A 212 -2.74 3.56 -4.54
N ILE A 213 -3.08 3.67 -3.25
CA ILE A 213 -3.11 2.54 -2.30
C ILE A 213 -4.08 1.46 -2.81
N ASN A 214 -3.70 0.20 -2.65
CA ASN A 214 -4.53 -0.94 -3.00
C ASN A 214 -5.37 -1.37 -1.77
N GLN A 215 -6.58 -0.85 -1.63
CA GLN A 215 -7.45 -1.13 -0.47
C GLN A 215 -7.68 -2.65 -0.24
N PRO A 216 -7.89 -3.12 0.99
CA PRO A 216 -7.91 -2.37 2.25
C PRO A 216 -6.51 -2.20 2.88
N GLN A 217 -5.43 -2.33 2.10
CA GLN A 217 -4.07 -2.08 2.58
C GLN A 217 -3.88 -0.60 2.93
N VAL A 218 -2.88 -0.29 3.73
CA VAL A 218 -2.59 1.09 4.17
C VAL A 218 -1.34 1.70 3.55
N GLY A 219 -0.64 0.96 2.69
CA GLY A 219 0.63 1.40 2.13
C GLY A 219 0.95 0.77 0.78
N ILE A 220 1.60 1.56 -0.07
CA ILE A 220 2.15 1.14 -1.35
C ILE A 220 3.49 1.83 -1.60
N LEU A 221 4.48 1.07 -2.07
CA LEU A 221 5.80 1.59 -2.41
C LEU A 221 6.02 1.54 -3.92
N ALA A 222 6.29 2.70 -4.53
CA ALA A 222 6.76 2.79 -5.90
C ALA A 222 8.29 2.83 -5.97
N LEU A 223 8.84 1.94 -6.80
CA LEU A 223 10.26 1.85 -7.14
C LEU A 223 10.51 2.64 -8.42
N GLY A 224 11.32 3.70 -8.33
CA GLY A 224 11.76 4.52 -9.45
C GLY A 224 12.86 3.85 -10.29
N ALA A 225 13.20 4.48 -11.41
CA ALA A 225 14.29 4.05 -12.28
C ALA A 225 15.65 4.20 -11.59
N ILE A 226 16.47 3.15 -11.66
CA ILE A 226 17.88 3.19 -11.24
C ILE A 226 18.67 3.97 -12.29
N ARG A 227 19.30 5.08 -11.89
CA ARG A 227 20.05 5.97 -12.78
C ARG A 227 21.45 6.21 -12.28
N LYS A 228 22.41 6.28 -13.21
CA LYS A 228 23.75 6.81 -12.93
C LYS A 228 23.66 8.32 -12.80
N VAL A 229 24.05 8.86 -11.64
CA VAL A 229 24.05 10.29 -11.33
C VAL A 229 25.35 10.67 -10.63
N PRO A 230 25.89 11.89 -10.86
CA PRO A 230 26.95 12.42 -10.01
C PRO A 230 26.39 12.65 -8.62
N ALA A 231 27.10 12.18 -7.60
CA ALA A 231 26.73 12.38 -6.20
C ALA A 231 27.98 12.66 -5.37
N VAL A 232 27.81 13.43 -4.31
CA VAL A 232 28.83 13.61 -3.28
C VAL A 232 28.90 12.33 -2.46
N ILE A 233 30.12 11.83 -2.27
CA ILE A 233 30.43 10.67 -1.44
C ILE A 233 31.26 11.20 -0.28
N GLU A 234 30.67 11.16 0.90
CA GLU A 234 31.31 11.58 2.15
C GLU A 234 32.18 10.42 2.65
N THR A 235 33.44 10.72 2.96
CA THR A 235 34.36 9.76 3.58
C THR A 235 35.07 10.39 4.77
N PRO A 236 35.66 9.60 5.69
CA PRO A 236 36.48 10.15 6.77
C PRO A 236 37.66 11.00 6.27
N GLU A 237 38.09 10.80 5.03
CA GLU A 237 39.22 11.49 4.38
C GLU A 237 38.78 12.77 3.64
N GLY A 238 37.47 13.02 3.54
CA GLY A 238 36.86 14.16 2.85
C GLY A 238 35.82 13.76 1.80
N ASP A 239 35.20 14.78 1.21
CA ASP A 239 34.13 14.60 0.23
C ASP A 239 34.68 14.57 -1.19
N PHE A 240 34.15 13.67 -2.02
CA PHE A 240 34.44 13.66 -3.46
C PHE A 240 33.19 13.41 -4.29
N ILE A 241 33.23 13.85 -5.55
CA ILE A 241 32.14 13.59 -6.50
C ILE A 241 32.41 12.28 -7.23
N GLY A 242 31.47 11.34 -7.15
CA GLY A 242 31.52 10.06 -7.86
C GLY A 242 30.23 9.75 -8.58
N ILE A 243 30.30 8.80 -9.53
CA ILE A 243 29.11 8.30 -10.22
C ILE A 243 28.46 7.21 -9.36
N ARG A 244 27.21 7.44 -8.95
CA ARG A 244 26.41 6.51 -8.15
C ARG A 244 25.17 6.07 -8.90
N GLN A 245 24.66 4.87 -8.59
CA GLN A 245 23.40 4.37 -9.11
C GLN A 245 22.32 4.61 -8.07
N LYS A 246 21.56 5.69 -8.24
CA LYS A 246 20.51 6.10 -7.31
C LYS A 246 19.12 5.88 -7.90
N MET A 247 18.12 5.79 -7.04
CA MET A 247 16.71 5.74 -7.41
C MET A 247 15.86 6.42 -6.33
N PHE A 248 14.61 6.74 -6.66
CA PHE A 248 13.65 7.20 -5.66
C PHE A 248 12.75 6.05 -5.20
N LEU A 249 12.54 6.01 -3.89
CA LEU A 249 11.46 5.28 -3.24
C LEU A 249 10.32 6.27 -2.99
N SER A 250 9.14 5.98 -3.53
CA SER A 250 7.96 6.82 -3.33
C SER A 250 6.91 6.04 -2.53
N HIS A 251 6.73 6.38 -1.27
CA HIS A 251 5.86 5.67 -0.33
C HIS A 251 4.54 6.44 -0.14
N SER A 252 3.43 5.86 -0.58
CA SER A 252 2.09 6.37 -0.29
C SER A 252 1.47 5.57 0.84
N TYR A 253 0.88 6.24 1.82
CA TYR A 253 0.26 5.61 2.97
C TYR A 253 -1.00 6.33 3.44
N ASP A 254 -1.84 5.59 4.16
CA ASP A 254 -3.14 6.06 4.65
C ASP A 254 -3.00 6.83 5.96
N HIS A 255 -3.10 8.16 5.89
CA HIS A 255 -2.90 9.07 7.01
C HIS A 255 -4.03 9.02 8.06
N ARG A 256 -5.06 8.19 7.86
CA ARG A 256 -6.03 7.89 8.93
C ARG A 256 -5.40 7.09 10.06
N VAL A 257 -4.43 6.22 9.75
CA VAL A 257 -3.83 5.28 10.71
C VAL A 257 -2.30 5.26 10.71
N ILE A 258 -1.66 5.86 9.69
CA ILE A 258 -0.21 5.97 9.57
C ILE A 258 0.17 7.46 9.59
N ASP A 259 0.84 7.90 10.65
CA ASP A 259 1.39 9.26 10.70
C ASP A 259 2.68 9.42 9.88
N GLY A 260 3.15 10.66 9.74
CA GLY A 260 4.39 10.98 9.02
C GLY A 260 5.64 10.37 9.63
N ALA A 261 5.68 10.14 10.95
CA ALA A 261 6.83 9.53 11.61
C ALA A 261 6.92 8.05 11.29
N LEU A 262 5.81 7.31 11.39
CA LEU A 262 5.75 5.89 11.05
C LEU A 262 5.97 5.67 9.55
N GLY A 263 5.25 6.41 8.71
CA GLY A 263 5.35 6.30 7.25
C GLY A 263 6.74 6.66 6.72
N GLY A 264 7.34 7.73 7.26
CA GLY A 264 8.69 8.19 6.93
C GLY A 264 9.79 7.24 7.41
N ASN A 265 9.72 6.78 8.68
CA ASN A 265 10.72 5.86 9.23
C ASN A 265 10.68 4.48 8.55
N PHE A 266 9.50 4.01 8.11
CA PHE A 266 9.41 2.78 7.34
C PHE A 266 10.19 2.86 6.02
N VAL A 267 9.92 3.88 5.19
CA VAL A 267 10.63 4.03 3.91
C VAL A 267 12.11 4.33 4.10
N LYS A 268 12.46 5.05 5.18
CA LYS A 268 13.86 5.24 5.59
C LYS A 268 14.54 3.90 5.90
N ARG A 269 13.89 3.01 6.66
CA ARG A 269 14.44 1.68 6.94
C ARG A 269 14.66 0.85 5.67
N VAL A 270 13.73 0.92 4.72
CA VAL A 270 13.91 0.29 3.39
C VAL A 270 15.16 0.85 2.72
N ALA A 271 15.36 2.17 2.72
CA ALA A 271 16.55 2.80 2.15
C ALA A 271 17.85 2.36 2.86
N GLU A 272 17.86 2.36 4.20
CA GLU A 272 19.00 1.93 5.03
C GLU A 272 19.43 0.49 4.68
N TYR A 273 18.48 -0.44 4.52
CA TYR A 273 18.81 -1.82 4.13
C TYR A 273 19.34 -1.94 2.69
N LEU A 274 18.87 -1.09 1.78
CA LEU A 274 19.37 -1.07 0.39
C LEU A 274 20.76 -0.46 0.29
N GLU A 275 21.06 0.56 1.10
CA GLU A 275 22.36 1.23 1.13
C GLU A 275 23.42 0.40 1.85
N ALA A 276 23.03 -0.30 2.91
CA ALA A 276 23.87 -1.24 3.66
C ALA A 276 24.07 -2.59 2.93
N TRP A 277 23.92 -2.63 1.60
CA TRP A 277 24.02 -3.87 0.83
C TRP A 277 25.45 -4.42 0.86
N ASP A 278 25.58 -5.66 1.35
CA ASP A 278 26.85 -6.38 1.34
C ASP A 278 27.23 -6.83 -0.08
N ILE A 279 28.32 -6.28 -0.60
CA ILE A 279 28.86 -6.60 -1.93
C ILE A 279 29.48 -8.01 -2.00
N HIS A 280 29.71 -8.65 -0.85
CA HIS A 280 30.24 -10.00 -0.72
C HIS A 280 29.19 -11.03 -0.34
N ARG A 281 27.91 -10.63 -0.24
CA ARG A 281 26.80 -11.52 0.11
C ARG A 281 26.78 -12.78 -0.77
N GLU A 282 26.74 -13.94 -0.13
CA GLU A 282 26.56 -15.23 -0.80
C GLU A 282 25.07 -15.60 -0.94
N ILE A 283 24.74 -16.43 -1.94
CA ILE A 283 23.37 -16.92 -2.23
C ILE A 283 23.34 -18.43 -2.26
#